data_AF-A0A497NYJ7-F1
#
_entry.id   AF-A0A497NYJ7-F1
#
_cell.length_a   1.000
_cell.length_b   1.000
_cell.length_c   1.000
_cell.angle_alpha   90.00
_cell.angle_beta   90.00
_cell.angle_gamma   90.00
#
_symmetry.space_group_name_H-M   'P 1'
#
loop_
_entity.id
_entity.type
_entity.pdbx_description
1 polymer ?
#
loop_
_entity_poly.entity_id
_entity_poly.type
_entity_poly.pdbx_seq_one_letter_code
_entity_poly.pdbx_strand_id
1 'polypeptide(L)'
;MNPQLKVTIRRDTKIITYPFTNYFKEFDKVEAVQHLFGEKTEEVLNGIKVTFYGRVGYMGVSSANGNIRISAHYMKNGDLRDIYLDIIHELVHVKQFMEGKELRDRNFMYVERPTEIEAYRYAVKEAKRLGMDDKEILEYLRTERMSKENLMSLAKIVNINVDKISEKN
;
A
#
# COMPACT_ATOMS: atom_id res chain seq x y z
N MET A 1 -33.42 -14.09 -19.16
CA MET A 1 -32.59 -14.77 -20.17
C MET A 1 -32.26 -13.76 -21.25
N ASN A 2 -30.99 -13.60 -21.63
CA ASN A 2 -30.63 -12.73 -22.75
C ASN A 2 -30.89 -13.51 -24.05
N PRO A 3 -31.83 -13.11 -24.92
CA PRO A 3 -32.34 -13.96 -26.01
C PRO A 3 -31.30 -14.36 -27.07
N GLN A 4 -30.15 -13.68 -27.15
CA GLN A 4 -29.04 -14.07 -28.04
C GLN A 4 -28.11 -15.14 -27.46
N LEU A 5 -28.07 -15.27 -26.12
CA LEU A 5 -27.14 -16.16 -25.45
C LEU A 5 -27.95 -17.27 -24.78
N LYS A 6 -27.92 -18.47 -25.35
CA LYS A 6 -28.57 -19.69 -24.81
C LYS A 6 -27.85 -20.23 -23.55
N VAL A 7 -27.35 -19.34 -22.68
CA VAL A 7 -26.63 -19.67 -21.45
C VAL A 7 -27.14 -18.83 -20.28
N THR A 8 -27.02 -19.37 -19.07
CA THR A 8 -27.29 -18.65 -17.82
C THR A 8 -25.97 -18.43 -17.10
N ILE A 9 -25.61 -17.17 -16.88
CA ILE A 9 -24.39 -16.78 -16.16
C ILE A 9 -24.79 -16.31 -14.77
N ARG A 10 -24.28 -16.96 -13.72
CA ARG A 10 -24.40 -16.47 -12.35
C ARG A 10 -23.36 -15.39 -12.12
N ARG A 11 -23.82 -14.16 -11.86
CA ARG A 11 -22.96 -12.98 -11.67
C ARG A 11 -22.81 -12.58 -10.20
N ASP A 12 -23.61 -13.16 -9.30
CA ASP A 12 -23.48 -12.99 -7.86
C ASP A 12 -22.33 -13.87 -7.35
N THR A 13 -21.14 -13.30 -7.32
CA THR A 13 -19.93 -13.94 -6.79
C THR A 13 -19.57 -13.30 -5.46
N LYS A 14 -19.55 -14.10 -4.39
CA LYS A 14 -19.11 -13.62 -3.07
C LYS A 14 -17.61 -13.43 -3.04
N ILE A 15 -17.17 -12.23 -2.70
CA ILE A 15 -15.77 -11.95 -2.36
C ILE A 15 -15.59 -12.21 -0.87
N ILE A 16 -14.69 -13.13 -0.53
CA ILE A 16 -14.36 -13.42 0.87
C ILE A 16 -13.51 -12.29 1.41
N THR A 17 -13.90 -11.75 2.56
CA THR A 17 -13.18 -10.69 3.27
C THR A 17 -12.92 -11.13 4.70
N TYR A 18 -11.79 -10.70 5.26
CA TYR A 18 -11.39 -10.97 6.64
C TYR A 18 -11.15 -9.67 7.39
N PRO A 19 -11.39 -9.60 8.71
CA PRO A 19 -10.93 -8.48 9.52
C PRO A 19 -9.41 -8.28 9.37
N PHE A 20 -8.96 -7.03 9.27
CA PHE A 20 -7.54 -6.68 9.19
C PHE A 20 -6.74 -7.26 10.36
N THR A 21 -7.29 -7.13 11.58
CA THR A 21 -6.68 -7.58 12.84
C THR A 21 -6.52 -9.10 12.96
N ASN A 22 -7.13 -9.90 12.08
CA ASN A 22 -6.88 -11.34 12.03
C ASN A 22 -5.49 -11.68 11.47
N TYR A 23 -4.95 -10.82 10.58
CA TYR A 23 -3.67 -11.05 9.89
C TYR A 23 -2.59 -10.07 10.32
N PHE A 24 -2.96 -8.82 10.62
CA PHE A 24 -2.04 -7.74 10.98
C PHE A 24 -2.29 -7.34 12.42
N LYS A 25 -1.66 -8.06 13.33
CA LYS A 25 -1.84 -7.88 14.78
C LYS A 25 -0.96 -6.76 15.30
N GLU A 26 -1.44 -6.06 16.32
CA GLU A 26 -0.69 -5.05 17.09
C GLU A 26 -0.28 -3.79 16.30
N PHE A 27 -0.83 -3.58 15.09
CA PHE A 27 -0.65 -2.33 14.34
C PHE A 27 -1.25 -1.12 15.07
N ASP A 28 -2.18 -1.32 16.02
CA ASP A 28 -2.70 -0.30 16.92
C ASP A 28 -1.64 0.23 17.90
N LYS A 29 -0.57 -0.53 18.14
CA LYS A 29 0.57 -0.17 19.01
C LYS A 29 1.72 0.48 18.25
N VAL A 30 1.66 0.50 16.91
CA VAL A 30 2.70 1.08 16.07
C VAL A 30 2.57 2.60 16.08
N GLU A 31 3.61 3.30 16.53
CA GLU A 31 3.63 4.75 16.67
C GLU A 31 3.29 5.48 15.34
N ALA A 32 3.79 4.98 14.21
CA ALA A 32 3.46 5.53 12.89
C ALA A 32 1.97 5.45 12.56
N VAL A 33 1.30 4.38 12.98
CA VAL A 33 -0.14 4.15 12.76
C VAL A 33 -0.98 4.98 13.74
N GLN A 34 -0.53 5.07 15.00
CA GLN A 34 -1.14 5.95 16.00
C GLN A 34 -1.09 7.42 15.58
N HIS A 35 0.02 7.88 15.00
CA HIS A 35 0.10 9.23 14.44
C HIS A 35 -0.82 9.44 13.24
N LEU A 36 -1.14 8.39 12.50
CA LEU A 36 -1.99 8.48 11.32
C LEU A 36 -3.46 8.68 11.69
N PHE A 37 -3.98 7.93 12.67
CA PHE A 37 -5.40 7.92 13.02
C PHE A 37 -5.73 8.51 14.41
N GLY A 38 -4.73 8.79 15.23
CA GLY A 38 -4.89 9.34 16.58
C GLY A 38 -5.64 8.39 17.51
N GLU A 39 -6.50 8.94 18.35
CA GLU A 39 -7.31 8.18 19.32
C GLU A 39 -8.25 7.16 18.66
N LYS A 40 -8.56 7.33 17.36
CA LYS A 40 -9.42 6.41 16.61
C LYS A 40 -8.69 5.21 16.02
N THR A 41 -7.40 5.05 16.29
CA THR A 41 -6.57 4.01 15.65
C THR A 41 -7.19 2.61 15.79
N GLU A 42 -7.52 2.19 17.00
CA GLU A 42 -8.09 0.86 17.24
C GLU A 42 -9.46 0.68 16.54
N GLU A 43 -10.33 1.69 16.63
CA GLU A 43 -11.64 1.71 15.97
C GLU A 43 -11.48 1.54 14.44
N VAL A 44 -10.59 2.32 13.83
CA VAL A 44 -10.33 2.27 12.40
C VAL A 44 -9.80 0.92 11.99
N LEU A 45 -8.77 0.39 12.66
CA LEU A 45 -8.18 -0.91 12.32
C LEU A 45 -9.18 -2.06 12.44
N ASN A 46 -10.06 -2.03 13.44
CA ASN A 46 -11.14 -3.01 13.60
C ASN A 46 -12.20 -2.92 12.49
N GLY A 47 -12.36 -1.75 11.85
CA GLY A 47 -13.27 -1.55 10.72
C GLY A 47 -12.71 -2.01 9.36
N ILE A 48 -11.38 -2.14 9.23
CA ILE A 48 -10.73 -2.48 7.95
C ILE A 48 -10.93 -3.96 7.63
N LYS A 49 -11.23 -4.24 6.35
CA LYS A 49 -11.29 -5.59 5.79
C LYS A 49 -10.19 -5.83 4.78
N VAL A 50 -9.69 -7.06 4.77
CA VAL A 50 -8.66 -7.55 3.85
C VAL A 50 -9.25 -8.59 2.91
N THR A 51 -8.89 -8.53 1.63
CA THR A 51 -9.20 -9.52 0.62
C THR A 51 -7.93 -10.07 0.00
N PHE A 52 -7.75 -11.39 0.01
CA PHE A 52 -6.62 -12.02 -0.67
C PHE A 52 -6.97 -12.43 -2.10
N TYR A 53 -6.04 -12.26 -3.03
CA TYR A 53 -6.16 -12.73 -4.41
C TYR A 53 -4.96 -13.57 -4.84
N GLY A 54 -5.19 -14.60 -5.66
CA GLY A 54 -4.20 -15.63 -5.99
C GLY A 54 -3.23 -15.31 -7.14
N ARG A 55 -3.10 -14.05 -7.56
CA ARG A 55 -2.18 -13.64 -8.64
C ARG A 55 -0.96 -12.93 -8.08
N VAL A 56 0.16 -12.98 -8.80
CA VAL A 56 1.37 -12.19 -8.49
C VAL A 56 1.02 -10.69 -8.54
N GLY A 57 1.59 -9.94 -7.60
CA GLY A 57 1.34 -8.52 -7.39
C GLY A 57 1.59 -8.18 -5.91
N TYR A 58 1.21 -6.98 -5.50
CA TYR A 58 1.43 -6.47 -4.15
C TYR A 58 0.09 -6.29 -3.42
N MET A 59 -0.01 -5.23 -2.62
CA MET A 59 -1.23 -4.78 -2.00
C MET A 59 -1.79 -3.51 -2.64
N GLY A 60 -2.92 -3.02 -2.12
CA GLY A 60 -3.62 -1.86 -2.65
C GLY A 60 -4.99 -1.69 -2.02
N VAL A 61 -5.36 -0.46 -1.69
CA VAL A 61 -6.72 -0.11 -1.26
C VAL A 61 -7.68 -0.05 -2.45
N SER A 62 -8.86 -0.63 -2.25
CA SER A 62 -9.97 -0.56 -3.19
C SER A 62 -10.67 0.80 -3.13
N SER A 63 -10.61 1.57 -4.22
CA SER A 63 -11.33 2.85 -4.34
C SER A 63 -12.86 2.73 -4.29
N ALA A 64 -13.41 1.51 -4.29
CA ALA A 64 -14.86 1.30 -4.21
C ALA A 64 -15.38 1.14 -2.78
N ASN A 65 -14.53 0.68 -1.84
CA ASN A 65 -14.98 0.31 -0.49
C ASN A 65 -13.91 0.44 0.61
N GLY A 66 -12.71 0.92 0.30
CA GLY A 66 -11.65 1.11 1.30
C GLY A 66 -10.97 -0.17 1.79
N ASN A 67 -11.37 -1.35 1.29
CA ASN A 67 -10.75 -2.61 1.71
C ASN A 67 -9.35 -2.76 1.12
N ILE A 68 -8.43 -3.32 1.92
CA ILE A 68 -7.09 -3.66 1.46
C ILE A 68 -7.15 -4.97 0.67
N ARG A 69 -6.59 -4.97 -0.54
CA ARG A 69 -6.49 -6.15 -1.40
C ARG A 69 -5.04 -6.58 -1.46
N ILE A 70 -4.74 -7.84 -1.10
CA ILE A 70 -3.37 -8.32 -0.94
C ILE A 70 -3.14 -9.55 -1.82
N SER A 71 -2.03 -9.60 -2.55
CA SER A 71 -1.61 -10.83 -3.22
C SER A 71 -1.27 -11.90 -2.19
N ALA A 72 -1.93 -13.05 -2.26
CA ALA A 72 -1.61 -14.19 -1.39
C ALA A 72 -0.18 -14.73 -1.64
N HIS A 73 0.32 -14.57 -2.87
CA HIS A 73 1.70 -14.93 -3.20
C HIS A 73 2.69 -14.00 -2.50
N TYR A 74 2.47 -12.69 -2.56
CA TYR A 74 3.33 -11.72 -1.88
C TYR A 74 3.28 -11.87 -0.37
N MET A 75 2.10 -12.02 0.22
CA MET A 75 1.95 -12.24 1.67
C MET A 75 2.73 -13.47 2.18
N LYS A 76 2.92 -14.49 1.33
CA LYS A 76 3.64 -15.73 1.68
C LYS A 76 5.15 -15.63 1.48
N ASN A 77 5.59 -14.92 0.44
CA ASN A 77 6.96 -15.00 -0.07
C ASN A 77 7.73 -13.67 -0.05
N GLY A 78 7.05 -12.56 0.21
CA GLY A 78 7.66 -11.23 0.27
C GLY A 78 8.52 -11.04 1.53
N ASP A 79 9.41 -10.05 1.47
CA ASP A 79 10.20 -9.67 2.64
C ASP A 79 9.27 -9.11 3.73
N LEU A 80 9.51 -9.51 4.99
CA LEU A 80 8.64 -9.15 6.10
C LEU A 80 8.66 -7.64 6.37
N ARG A 81 9.81 -6.98 6.20
CA ARG A 81 9.98 -5.53 6.40
C ARG A 81 9.26 -4.77 5.29
N ASP A 82 9.35 -5.24 4.05
CA ASP A 82 8.62 -4.65 2.92
C ASP A 82 7.10 -4.79 3.11
N ILE A 83 6.61 -5.97 3.49
CA ILE A 83 5.17 -6.19 3.81
C ILE A 83 4.72 -5.25 4.93
N TYR A 84 5.53 -5.07 5.98
CA TYR A 84 5.22 -4.16 7.08
C TYR A 84 5.09 -2.70 6.61
N LEU A 85 6.06 -2.22 5.82
CA LEU A 85 6.07 -0.86 5.29
C LEU A 85 4.94 -0.63 4.28
N ASP A 86 4.64 -1.62 3.44
CA ASP A 86 3.51 -1.59 2.52
C ASP A 86 2.18 -1.50 3.28
N ILE A 87 2.01 -2.20 4.41
CA ILE A 87 0.78 -2.06 5.22
C ILE A 87 0.65 -0.63 5.76
N ILE A 88 1.75 0.00 6.19
CA ILE A 88 1.71 1.42 6.60
C ILE A 88 1.32 2.32 5.43
N HIS A 89 1.88 2.06 4.24
CA HIS A 89 1.50 2.76 3.01
C HIS A 89 -0.01 2.62 2.73
N GLU A 90 -0.54 1.39 2.76
CA GLU A 90 -1.97 1.14 2.52
C GLU A 90 -2.87 1.75 3.59
N LEU A 91 -2.43 1.81 4.85
CA LEU A 91 -3.19 2.48 5.91
C LEU A 91 -3.33 3.99 5.63
N VAL A 92 -2.32 4.63 5.03
CA VAL A 92 -2.45 6.02 4.56
C VAL A 92 -3.52 6.10 3.47
N HIS A 93 -3.55 5.16 2.52
CA HIS A 93 -4.63 5.10 1.53
C HIS A 93 -6.01 4.84 2.13
N VAL A 94 -6.11 4.05 3.21
CA VAL A 94 -7.37 3.89 3.95
C VAL A 94 -7.82 5.24 4.52
N LYS A 95 -6.92 5.99 5.18
CA LYS A 95 -7.22 7.34 5.67
C LYS A 95 -7.68 8.26 4.54
N GLN A 96 -6.93 8.30 3.44
CA GLN A 96 -7.27 9.13 2.29
C GLN A 96 -8.63 8.76 1.69
N PHE A 97 -8.98 7.47 1.64
CA PHE A 97 -10.30 7.01 1.22
C PHE A 97 -11.39 7.47 2.18
N MET A 98 -11.18 7.38 3.50
CA MET A 98 -12.12 7.87 4.52
C MET A 98 -12.32 9.39 4.42
N GLU A 99 -11.30 10.13 3.99
CA GLU A 99 -11.35 11.58 3.70
C GLU A 99 -12.00 11.91 2.34
N GLY A 100 -12.38 10.90 1.55
CA GLY A 100 -13.00 11.09 0.23
C GLY A 100 -12.05 11.45 -0.91
N LYS A 101 -10.72 11.26 -0.72
CA LYS A 101 -9.71 11.56 -1.76
C LYS A 101 -9.77 10.54 -2.91
N GLU A 102 -9.52 11.03 -4.13
CA GLU A 102 -9.38 10.16 -5.30
C GLU A 102 -8.03 9.43 -5.30
N LEU A 103 -8.03 8.16 -4.86
CA LEU A 103 -6.79 7.35 -4.79
C LEU A 103 -6.13 7.09 -6.15
N ARG A 104 -6.89 7.18 -7.25
CA ARG A 104 -6.44 6.79 -8.60
C ARG A 104 -6.66 7.88 -9.62
N ASP A 105 -6.31 9.11 -9.25
CA ASP A 105 -6.33 10.24 -10.18
C ASP A 105 -5.43 9.94 -11.39
N ARG A 106 -6.07 9.85 -12.56
CA ARG A 106 -5.41 9.50 -13.82
C ARG A 106 -4.71 10.70 -14.47
N ASN A 107 -4.89 11.91 -13.94
CA ASN A 107 -4.21 13.11 -14.40
C ASN A 107 -2.73 13.13 -14.00
N PHE A 108 -2.34 12.31 -13.01
CA PHE A 108 -0.97 12.19 -12.53
C PHE A 108 -0.39 10.80 -12.83
N MET A 109 0.91 10.78 -13.16
CA MET A 109 1.70 9.56 -13.15
C MET A 109 1.76 8.98 -11.73
N TYR A 110 1.87 7.66 -11.62
CA TYR A 110 1.88 6.95 -10.33
C TYR A 110 2.79 7.59 -9.28
N VAL A 111 4.06 7.85 -9.63
CA VAL A 111 5.06 8.42 -8.72
C VAL A 111 4.87 9.90 -8.40
N GLU A 112 3.99 10.59 -9.14
CA GLU A 112 3.71 12.02 -8.98
C GLU A 112 2.36 12.27 -8.30
N ARG A 113 1.57 11.21 -8.07
CA ARG A 113 0.26 11.33 -7.42
C ARG A 113 0.44 11.85 -6.00
N PRO A 114 -0.25 12.93 -5.60
CA PRO A 114 -0.17 13.45 -4.24
C PRO A 114 -0.48 12.40 -3.17
N THR A 115 -1.43 11.50 -3.45
CA THR A 115 -1.82 10.40 -2.54
C THR A 115 -0.71 9.38 -2.35
N GLU A 116 -0.03 8.97 -3.42
CA GLU A 116 1.11 8.04 -3.40
C GLU A 116 2.32 8.68 -2.72
N ILE A 117 2.61 9.96 -3.02
CA ILE A 117 3.71 10.71 -2.38
C ILE A 117 3.49 10.79 -0.87
N GLU A 118 2.26 11.10 -0.41
CA GLU A 118 1.92 11.11 1.00
C GLU A 118 2.15 9.72 1.63
N ALA A 119 1.63 8.67 1.00
CA ALA A 119 1.76 7.30 1.50
C ALA A 119 3.23 6.84 1.59
N TYR A 120 4.04 7.08 0.55
CA TYR A 120 5.48 6.80 0.57
C TYR A 120 6.23 7.62 1.62
N ARG A 121 5.87 8.89 1.86
CA ARG A 121 6.51 9.69 2.92
C ARG A 121 6.32 9.08 4.30
N TYR A 122 5.13 8.55 4.60
CA TYR A 122 4.88 7.86 5.86
C TYR A 122 5.67 6.55 5.95
N ALA A 123 5.66 5.73 4.90
CA ALA A 123 6.44 4.49 4.87
C ALA A 123 7.94 4.75 5.01
N VAL A 124 8.49 5.77 4.32
CA VAL A 124 9.91 6.17 4.42
C VAL A 124 10.25 6.69 5.82
N LYS A 125 9.36 7.49 6.44
CA LYS A 125 9.57 7.95 7.81
C LYS A 125 9.68 6.77 8.77
N GLU A 126 8.81 5.78 8.60
CA GLU A 126 8.87 4.56 9.40
C GLU A 126 10.11 3.72 9.11
N ALA A 127 10.49 3.55 7.85
CA ALA A 127 11.70 2.84 7.45
C ALA A 127 12.95 3.45 8.13
N LYS A 128 13.05 4.79 8.16
CA LYS A 128 14.11 5.50 8.89
C LYS A 128 14.04 5.26 10.40
N ARG A 129 12.85 5.19 11.00
CA ARG A 129 12.67 4.84 12.44
C ARG A 129 13.14 3.41 12.73
N LEU A 130 12.97 2.48 11.79
CA LEU A 130 13.48 1.11 11.85
C LEU A 130 15.00 1.01 11.63
N GLY A 131 15.67 2.13 11.33
CA GLY A 131 17.12 2.19 11.12
C GLY A 131 17.58 1.83 9.70
N MET A 132 16.67 1.80 8.72
CA MET A 132 17.05 1.57 7.32
C MET A 132 17.87 2.74 6.78
N ASP A 133 18.92 2.42 6.02
CA ASP A 133 19.69 3.43 5.31
C ASP A 133 19.04 3.85 3.98
N ASP A 134 19.56 4.90 3.35
CA ASP A 134 19.01 5.43 2.10
C ASP A 134 19.07 4.42 0.94
N LYS A 135 20.01 3.46 0.96
CA LYS A 135 20.13 2.41 -0.06
C LYS A 135 19.03 1.38 0.13
N GLU A 136 18.84 0.89 1.35
CA GLU A 136 17.75 -0.04 1.68
C GLU A 136 16.38 0.57 1.37
N ILE A 137 16.19 1.86 1.69
CA ILE A 137 14.94 2.55 1.38
C ILE A 137 14.76 2.71 -0.14
N LEU A 138 15.83 3.01 -0.89
CA LEU A 138 15.75 3.07 -2.35
C LEU A 138 15.38 1.71 -2.97
N GLU A 139 15.90 0.61 -2.41
CA GLU A 139 15.53 -0.75 -2.81
C GLU A 139 14.05 -1.04 -2.51
N TYR A 140 13.54 -0.68 -1.33
CA TYR A 140 12.12 -0.78 -0.98
C TYR A 140 11.22 0.03 -1.92
N LEU A 141 11.59 1.27 -2.25
CA LEU A 141 10.81 2.12 -3.14
C LEU A 141 10.69 1.54 -4.55
N ARG A 142 11.61 0.66 -4.97
CA ARG A 142 11.67 0.14 -6.34
C ARG A 142 10.63 -0.96 -6.57
N THR A 143 9.76 -0.73 -7.55
CA THR A 143 8.83 -1.76 -8.06
C THR A 143 9.15 -2.11 -9.51
N GLU A 144 8.74 -3.28 -9.97
CA GLU A 144 8.94 -3.74 -11.35
C GLU A 144 8.24 -2.87 -12.41
N ARG A 145 7.32 -2.00 -11.97
CA ARG A 145 6.54 -1.11 -12.84
C ARG A 145 7.16 0.26 -13.02
N MET A 146 8.26 0.56 -12.34
CA MET A 146 8.91 1.87 -12.39
C MET A 146 10.20 1.83 -13.19
N SER A 147 10.37 2.84 -14.05
CA SER A 147 11.68 3.11 -14.66
C SER A 147 12.65 3.65 -13.61
N LYS A 148 13.95 3.66 -13.95
CA LYS A 148 14.99 4.24 -13.08
C LYS A 148 14.71 5.72 -12.83
N GLU A 149 14.27 6.45 -13.84
CA GLU A 149 13.95 7.88 -13.76
C GLU A 149 12.79 8.14 -12.77
N ASN A 150 11.74 7.32 -12.85
CA ASN A 150 10.61 7.40 -11.92
C ASN A 150 11.03 7.11 -10.48
N LEU A 151 11.87 6.09 -10.27
CA LEU A 151 12.41 5.76 -8.96
C LEU A 151 13.24 6.91 -8.38
N MET A 152 14.12 7.51 -9.19
CA MET A 152 14.96 8.63 -8.75
C MET A 152 14.13 9.89 -8.46
N SER A 153 13.08 10.14 -9.24
CA SER A 153 12.13 11.22 -8.99
C SER A 153 11.41 11.02 -7.64
N LEU A 154 10.86 9.83 -7.42
CA LEU A 154 10.20 9.48 -6.16
C LEU A 154 11.15 9.60 -4.96
N ALA A 155 12.35 9.02 -5.07
CA ALA A 155 13.39 9.07 -4.04
C ALA A 155 13.71 10.51 -3.63
N LYS A 156 13.83 11.43 -4.60
CA LYS A 156 14.05 12.85 -4.35
C LYS A 156 12.85 13.50 -3.64
N ILE A 157 11.62 13.21 -4.07
CA ILE A 157 10.39 13.77 -3.48
C ILE A 157 10.21 13.34 -2.01
N VAL A 158 10.68 12.14 -1.65
CA VAL A 158 10.60 11.57 -0.30
C VAL A 158 11.91 11.70 0.49
N ASN A 159 12.85 12.52 0.02
CA ASN A 159 14.10 12.90 0.69
C ASN A 159 15.03 11.72 0.99
N ILE A 160 15.30 10.89 -0.01
CA ILE A 160 16.35 9.86 0.00
C ILE A 160 17.59 10.41 -0.72
N ASN A 161 18.75 10.30 -0.07
CA ASN A 161 20.00 10.77 -0.67
C ASN A 161 20.54 9.75 -1.68
N VAL A 162 20.20 9.98 -2.94
CA VAL A 162 20.64 9.12 -4.05
C VAL A 162 22.11 9.31 -4.44
N ASP A 163 22.69 10.49 -4.17
CA ASP A 163 24.08 10.81 -4.55
C ASP A 163 25.09 10.00 -3.72
N LYS A 164 24.77 9.74 -2.44
CA LYS A 164 25.55 8.84 -1.57
C LYS A 164 25.56 7.37 -2.04
N ILE A 165 24.62 6.98 -2.91
CA ILE A 165 24.48 5.60 -3.39
C ILE A 165 25.39 5.37 -4.62
N SER A 166 25.68 6.41 -5.40
CA SER A 166 26.58 6.34 -6.56
C SER A 166 28.07 6.35 -6.24
N GLU A 167 28.49 6.81 -5.05
CA GLU A 167 29.91 6.95 -4.66
C GLU A 167 30.54 5.67 -4.09
N LYS A 168 29.77 4.57 -3.96
CA LYS A 168 30.23 3.30 -3.36
C LYS A 168 30.36 2.12 -4.34
N ASN A 169 30.45 2.39 -5.64
CA ASN A 169 30.75 1.36 -6.64
C ASN A 169 32.20 1.47 -7.13
#